data_AF-A0A974YH54-F1
#
_entry.id   AF-A0A974YH54-F1
#
_cell.length_a   1.000
_cell.length_b   1.000
_cell.length_c   1.000
_cell.angle_alpha   90.00
_cell.angle_beta   90.00
_cell.angle_gamma   90.00
#
_symmetry.space_group_name_H-M   'P 1'
#
loop_
_entity.id
_entity.type
_entity.pdbx_description
1 polymer ?
#
loop_
_entity_poly.entity_id
_entity_poly.type
_entity_poly.pdbx_seq_one_letter_code
_entity_poly.pdbx_strand_id
1 'polypeptide(L)'
;MSDLEPLFARDIPPVEKPVQRDKPILTEIPEADRLIRAKLGRDHFKVSGKGLSVAVLDTGLRTTHIDFKGRVAAQRNFTSDYGGDQNNAADENGHGTNVAGIICANKDHIGIAPDSQVIPLKVLHNSGGGSFDAIKDALQWVLDHGETHNISAVCMSLGDSGNYVSDTGFPLDALQARIRALKAKGVVCCVAAGNDYFTHGSVQGMGYPAIFRETVSVGAVYDFDEGSFSYGSGAKAFSTAADRITPFSQRLHETVGGEAATDVFAPGAPIRSSGISNDRGESIQHGTSQATPVVTGVVLLVQELFFRAHNRLPAVDDVVQWLRSSSTRVVDGDDENDNVTHTNLAFRRVDALASLEAVSRSIATAAFMAGGSSPTPHINK
;
A
#
# COMPACT_ATOMS: atom_id res chain seq x y z
N MET A 1 27.04 7.05 -19.40
CA MET A 1 27.68 5.92 -18.68
C MET A 1 26.73 4.75 -18.89
N SER A 2 27.23 3.67 -19.48
CA SER A 2 26.45 2.52 -19.93
C SER A 2 25.67 1.88 -18.78
N ASP A 3 24.36 1.72 -18.97
CA ASP A 3 23.46 0.94 -18.11
C ASP A 3 23.93 -0.51 -18.03
N LEU A 4 24.77 -0.80 -17.04
CA LEU A 4 25.02 -2.15 -16.57
C LEU A 4 23.78 -2.56 -15.75
N GLU A 5 22.66 -2.85 -16.41
CA GLU A 5 21.50 -3.45 -15.73
C GLU A 5 21.81 -4.93 -15.46
N PRO A 6 21.95 -5.36 -14.19
CA PRO A 6 21.93 -6.78 -13.90
C PRO A 6 20.52 -7.30 -14.17
N LEU A 7 20.43 -8.50 -14.77
CA LEU A 7 19.18 -9.22 -15.04
C LEU A 7 18.40 -9.43 -13.73
N PHE A 8 17.47 -8.55 -13.41
CA PHE A 8 16.38 -8.84 -12.49
C PHE A 8 15.07 -8.82 -13.26
N ALA A 9 14.01 -9.42 -12.69
CA ALA A 9 12.77 -9.80 -13.37
C ALA A 9 12.35 -8.77 -14.43
N ARG A 10 12.13 -9.21 -15.67
CA ARG A 10 11.66 -8.31 -16.75
C ARG A 10 10.17 -8.08 -16.69
N ASP A 11 9.46 -9.12 -16.28
CA ASP A 11 8.02 -9.21 -16.37
C ASP A 11 7.40 -9.37 -14.99
N ILE A 12 6.20 -8.83 -14.86
CA ILE A 12 5.34 -8.94 -13.69
C ILE A 12 4.25 -9.95 -14.04
N PRO A 13 4.05 -11.00 -13.23
CA PRO A 13 2.98 -11.97 -13.46
C PRO A 13 1.61 -11.28 -13.41
N PRO A 14 0.61 -11.80 -14.15
CA PRO A 14 -0.73 -11.24 -14.09
C PRO A 14 -1.34 -11.25 -12.69
N VAL A 15 -1.89 -10.12 -12.27
CA VAL A 15 -2.79 -10.08 -11.10
C VAL A 15 -4.03 -10.94 -11.35
N GLU A 16 -4.55 -11.58 -10.29
CA GLU A 16 -5.75 -12.41 -10.40
C GLU A 16 -6.95 -11.56 -10.85
N LYS A 17 -7.75 -12.11 -11.78
CA LYS A 17 -8.91 -11.38 -12.27
C LYS A 17 -9.96 -11.23 -11.15
N PRO A 18 -10.40 -10.00 -10.86
CA PRO A 18 -11.36 -9.77 -9.80
C PRO A 18 -12.75 -10.37 -10.05
N VAL A 19 -13.42 -10.74 -8.96
CA VAL A 19 -14.87 -10.98 -8.98
C VAL A 19 -15.60 -9.64 -9.04
N GLN A 20 -16.30 -9.38 -10.13
CA GLN A 20 -17.05 -8.14 -10.38
C GLN A 20 -18.54 -8.31 -10.09
N ARG A 21 -19.19 -7.27 -9.57
CA ARG A 21 -20.63 -7.21 -9.28
C ARG A 21 -21.23 -5.87 -9.70
N ASP A 22 -22.51 -5.87 -10.05
CA ASP A 22 -23.18 -4.68 -10.59
C ASP A 22 -23.54 -3.62 -9.55
N LYS A 23 -23.68 -3.99 -8.27
CA LYS A 23 -24.04 -3.08 -7.18
C LYS A 23 -23.43 -3.56 -5.85
N PRO A 24 -23.18 -2.67 -4.88
CA PRO A 24 -22.76 -3.06 -3.54
C PRO A 24 -23.84 -3.90 -2.85
N ILE A 25 -23.44 -4.95 -2.14
CA ILE A 25 -24.39 -5.83 -1.42
C ILE A 25 -24.76 -5.25 -0.05
N LEU A 26 -23.93 -4.39 0.55
CA LEU A 26 -24.15 -3.78 1.87
C LEU A 26 -23.61 -2.34 1.90
N THR A 27 -24.27 -1.45 2.65
CA THR A 27 -23.83 -0.06 2.91
C THR A 27 -23.02 0.09 4.21
N GLU A 28 -22.65 -1.03 4.85
CA GLU A 28 -21.86 -0.99 6.07
C GLU A 28 -20.39 -0.67 5.77
N ILE A 29 -19.72 -0.06 6.74
CA ILE A 29 -18.28 0.25 6.66
C ILE A 29 -17.52 -1.06 6.33
N PRO A 30 -16.60 -1.07 5.35
CA PRO A 30 -15.78 -2.25 5.08
C PRO A 30 -15.10 -2.76 6.36
N GLU A 31 -15.12 -4.07 6.64
CA GLU A 31 -14.57 -4.62 7.89
C GLU A 31 -13.10 -4.22 8.09
N ALA A 32 -12.34 -4.07 7.00
CA ALA A 32 -10.97 -3.54 7.00
C ALA A 32 -10.81 -2.19 7.74
N ASP A 33 -11.72 -1.24 7.53
CA ASP A 33 -11.67 0.08 8.18
C ASP A 33 -11.88 -0.05 9.70
N ARG A 34 -12.80 -0.93 10.10
CA ARG A 34 -13.06 -1.25 11.51
C ARG A 34 -11.86 -1.94 12.16
N LEU A 35 -11.28 -2.94 11.49
CA LEU A 35 -10.15 -3.72 11.99
C LEU A 35 -8.92 -2.83 12.24
N ILE A 36 -8.62 -1.89 11.34
CA ILE A 36 -7.49 -0.94 11.53
C ILE A 36 -7.86 0.33 12.31
N ARG A 37 -9.11 0.45 12.79
CA ARG A 37 -9.62 1.63 13.50
C ARG A 37 -9.51 2.93 12.69
N ALA A 38 -9.61 2.84 11.36
CA ALA A 38 -9.38 3.96 10.46
C ALA A 38 -10.44 5.07 10.59
N LYS A 39 -11.74 4.73 10.61
CA LYS A 39 -12.79 5.72 10.86
C LYS A 39 -12.64 6.42 12.20
N LEU A 40 -12.28 5.69 13.26
CA LEU A 40 -12.03 6.29 14.58
C LEU A 40 -10.89 7.31 14.51
N GLY A 41 -9.79 6.95 13.84
CA GLY A 41 -8.66 7.86 13.58
C GLY A 41 -9.07 9.11 12.78
N ARG A 42 -9.76 8.92 11.65
CA ARG A 42 -10.28 10.02 10.83
C ARG A 42 -11.18 10.97 11.62
N ASP A 43 -12.13 10.42 12.37
CA ASP A 43 -13.09 11.21 13.14
C ASP A 43 -12.43 11.97 14.31
N HIS A 44 -11.45 11.35 14.98
CA HIS A 44 -10.75 11.96 16.10
C HIS A 44 -9.82 13.09 15.65
N PHE A 45 -8.98 12.84 14.64
CA PHE A 45 -7.97 13.79 14.17
C PHE A 45 -8.46 14.71 13.04
N LYS A 46 -9.71 14.52 12.57
CA LYS A 46 -10.33 15.27 11.47
C LYS A 46 -9.51 15.20 10.18
N VAL A 47 -8.97 14.02 9.88
CA VAL A 47 -8.17 13.74 8.67
C VAL A 47 -8.95 12.83 7.72
N SER A 48 -8.68 12.97 6.43
CA SER A 48 -9.33 12.21 5.36
C SER A 48 -8.46 12.03 4.11
N GLY A 49 -7.18 12.41 4.16
CA GLY A 49 -6.25 12.45 3.04
C GLY A 49 -6.37 13.74 2.19
N LYS A 50 -7.12 14.73 2.68
CA LYS A 50 -7.44 15.94 1.92
C LYS A 50 -6.17 16.74 1.58
N GLY A 51 -6.10 17.20 0.33
CA GLY A 51 -4.98 18.02 -0.16
C GLY A 51 -3.75 17.21 -0.56
N LEU A 52 -3.78 15.89 -0.39
CA LEU A 52 -2.74 14.97 -0.84
C LEU A 52 -3.26 14.10 -2.00
N SER A 53 -2.35 13.66 -2.85
CA SER A 53 -2.62 12.76 -3.96
C SER A 53 -1.84 11.46 -3.81
N VAL A 54 -2.42 10.38 -4.34
CA VAL A 54 -1.76 9.07 -4.45
C VAL A 54 -1.59 8.70 -5.91
N ALA A 55 -0.38 8.24 -6.27
CA ALA A 55 -0.15 7.57 -7.54
C ALA A 55 -0.45 6.07 -7.38
N VAL A 56 -1.37 5.54 -8.18
CA VAL A 56 -1.71 4.11 -8.19
C VAL A 56 -1.12 3.51 -9.46
N LEU A 57 -0.06 2.72 -9.29
CA LEU A 57 0.64 2.04 -10.39
C LEU A 57 0.03 0.65 -10.55
N ASP A 58 -0.89 0.49 -11.50
CA ASP A 58 -1.72 -0.70 -11.61
C ASP A 58 -2.29 -0.90 -13.04
N THR A 59 -3.40 -1.61 -13.21
CA THR A 59 -4.08 -1.90 -14.48
C THR A 59 -4.87 -0.72 -15.06
N GLY A 60 -4.94 0.41 -14.35
CA GLY A 60 -5.68 1.61 -14.73
C GLY A 60 -6.72 2.01 -13.70
N LEU A 61 -7.66 2.88 -14.08
CA LEU A 61 -8.82 3.24 -13.26
C LEU A 61 -10.08 3.42 -14.11
N ARG A 62 -11.23 2.94 -13.62
CA ARG A 62 -12.55 3.37 -14.11
C ARG A 62 -12.88 4.76 -13.55
N THR A 63 -12.37 5.79 -14.22
CA THR A 63 -12.52 7.20 -13.80
C THR A 63 -13.97 7.69 -13.76
N THR A 64 -14.90 7.02 -14.46
CA THR A 64 -16.33 7.31 -14.44
C THR A 64 -17.05 6.76 -13.20
N HIS A 65 -16.41 5.86 -12.44
CA HIS A 65 -17.00 5.31 -11.23
C HIS A 65 -17.34 6.43 -10.24
N ILE A 66 -18.53 6.37 -9.64
CA ILE A 66 -19.07 7.45 -8.80
C ILE A 66 -18.14 7.76 -7.62
N ASP A 67 -17.46 6.73 -7.11
CA ASP A 67 -16.48 6.88 -6.04
C ASP A 67 -15.36 7.87 -6.40
N PHE A 68 -14.88 7.95 -7.64
CA PHE A 68 -13.71 8.79 -7.99
C PHE A 68 -14.08 10.12 -8.64
N LYS A 69 -15.38 10.39 -8.85
CA LYS A 69 -15.85 11.55 -9.62
C LYS A 69 -15.29 12.86 -9.07
N GLY A 70 -14.56 13.59 -9.93
CA GLY A 70 -13.96 14.89 -9.60
C GLY A 70 -12.68 14.81 -8.76
N ARG A 71 -12.07 13.63 -8.60
CA ARG A 71 -10.85 13.42 -7.80
C ARG A 71 -9.71 12.72 -8.53
N VAL A 72 -9.81 12.63 -9.85
CA VAL A 72 -8.73 12.15 -10.72
C VAL A 72 -7.91 13.37 -11.15
N ALA A 73 -6.74 13.57 -10.54
CA ALA A 73 -5.94 14.79 -10.73
C ALA A 73 -5.09 14.78 -12.01
N ALA A 74 -4.68 13.59 -12.43
CA ALA A 74 -3.93 13.31 -13.66
C ALA A 74 -4.07 11.82 -13.98
N GLN A 75 -3.67 11.39 -15.17
CA GLN A 75 -3.55 9.98 -15.51
C GLN A 75 -2.46 9.78 -16.57
N ARG A 76 -1.87 8.58 -16.60
CA ARG A 76 -0.94 8.21 -17.68
C ARG A 76 -0.91 6.71 -17.91
N ASN A 77 -0.70 6.31 -19.17
CA ASN A 77 -0.51 4.93 -19.60
C ASN A 77 0.92 4.71 -20.07
N PHE A 78 1.57 3.69 -19.51
CA PHE A 78 2.93 3.25 -19.82
C PHE A 78 2.95 1.89 -20.53
N THR A 79 1.77 1.34 -20.83
CA THR A 79 1.61 0.06 -21.54
C THR A 79 1.38 0.30 -23.03
N SER A 80 1.46 -0.77 -23.82
CA SER A 80 1.04 -0.75 -25.23
C SER A 80 -0.47 -0.92 -25.44
N ASP A 81 -1.28 -1.05 -24.37
CA ASP A 81 -2.74 -1.05 -24.48
C ASP A 81 -3.21 0.25 -25.15
N TYR A 82 -4.37 0.18 -25.82
CA TYR A 82 -4.94 1.30 -26.56
C TYR A 82 -4.00 1.88 -27.63
N GLY A 83 -3.13 1.04 -28.20
CA GLY A 83 -2.14 1.47 -29.20
C GLY A 83 -1.04 2.36 -28.61
N GLY A 84 -0.81 2.30 -27.29
CA GLY A 84 0.17 3.13 -26.59
C GLY A 84 -0.28 4.57 -26.37
N ASP A 85 -1.58 4.85 -26.41
CA ASP A 85 -2.10 6.17 -26.05
C ASP A 85 -1.80 6.45 -24.56
N GLN A 86 -0.83 7.33 -24.33
CA GLN A 86 -0.36 7.71 -23.00
C GLN A 86 -1.43 8.42 -22.17
N ASN A 87 -2.48 8.96 -22.80
CA ASN A 87 -3.57 9.62 -22.09
C ASN A 87 -4.72 8.68 -21.71
N ASN A 88 -4.65 7.40 -22.09
CA ASN A 88 -5.70 6.43 -21.81
C ASN A 88 -5.28 5.42 -20.74
N ALA A 89 -5.57 5.74 -19.47
CA ALA A 89 -5.34 4.86 -18.32
C ALA A 89 -6.61 4.10 -17.89
N ALA A 90 -7.52 3.80 -18.82
CA ALA A 90 -8.74 3.06 -18.52
C ALA A 90 -8.44 1.64 -18.00
N ASP A 91 -9.24 1.20 -17.04
CA ASP A 91 -9.15 -0.14 -16.44
C ASP A 91 -10.15 -1.11 -17.09
N GLU A 92 -9.64 -2.12 -17.80
CA GLU A 92 -10.43 -3.25 -18.30
C GLU A 92 -10.14 -4.56 -17.55
N ASN A 93 -9.26 -4.53 -16.54
CA ASN A 93 -8.98 -5.67 -15.68
C ASN A 93 -9.84 -5.62 -14.41
N GLY A 94 -9.88 -4.45 -13.77
CA GLY A 94 -10.63 -4.18 -12.55
C GLY A 94 -9.79 -4.15 -11.27
N HIS A 95 -8.56 -4.67 -11.31
CA HIS A 95 -7.65 -4.68 -10.17
C HIS A 95 -7.32 -3.25 -9.72
N GLY A 96 -6.86 -2.39 -10.63
CA GLY A 96 -6.49 -1.00 -10.32
C GLY A 96 -7.65 -0.16 -9.77
N THR A 97 -8.87 -0.36 -10.27
CA THR A 97 -10.07 0.32 -9.75
C THR A 97 -10.38 -0.12 -8.31
N ASN A 98 -10.24 -1.41 -7.99
CA ASN A 98 -10.41 -1.91 -6.62
C ASN A 98 -9.33 -1.37 -5.69
N VAL A 99 -8.06 -1.40 -6.10
CA VAL A 99 -6.92 -0.85 -5.34
C VAL A 99 -7.13 0.64 -5.05
N ALA A 100 -7.47 1.44 -6.06
CA ALA A 100 -7.77 2.87 -5.88
C ALA A 100 -8.96 3.10 -4.94
N GLY A 101 -9.98 2.24 -5.02
CA GLY A 101 -11.16 2.31 -4.17
C GLY A 101 -10.84 2.11 -2.68
N ILE A 102 -10.00 1.13 -2.36
CA ILE A 102 -9.55 0.85 -0.99
C ILE A 102 -8.84 2.09 -0.40
N ILE A 103 -8.04 2.79 -1.22
CA ILE A 103 -7.34 3.99 -0.76
C ILE A 103 -8.33 5.13 -0.54
N CYS A 104 -9.16 5.43 -1.55
CA CYS A 104 -9.78 6.75 -1.62
C CYS A 104 -11.24 6.79 -2.05
N ALA A 105 -11.97 5.69 -2.22
CA ALA A 105 -13.41 5.77 -2.54
C ALA A 105 -14.18 6.63 -1.51
N ASN A 106 -15.23 7.35 -1.93
CA ASN A 106 -15.97 8.24 -1.03
C ASN A 106 -17.47 8.39 -1.29
N LYS A 107 -18.08 7.46 -2.03
CA LYS A 107 -19.51 7.46 -2.32
C LYS A 107 -20.14 6.15 -1.87
N ASP A 108 -20.24 5.20 -2.78
CA ASP A 108 -20.87 3.90 -2.51
C ASP A 108 -19.91 3.03 -1.67
N HIS A 109 -18.60 3.24 -1.83
CA HIS A 109 -17.56 2.70 -0.95
C HIS A 109 -16.83 3.83 -0.23
N ILE A 110 -16.28 3.52 0.94
CA ILE A 110 -15.46 4.44 1.73
C ILE A 110 -14.06 3.83 1.88
N GLY A 111 -13.09 4.41 1.19
CA GLY A 111 -11.68 4.09 1.33
C GLY A 111 -11.08 4.66 2.61
N ILE A 112 -9.85 4.29 2.90
CA ILE A 112 -9.16 4.69 4.14
C ILE A 112 -8.89 6.20 4.19
N ALA A 113 -8.57 6.83 3.05
CA ALA A 113 -8.31 8.26 2.86
C ALA A 113 -9.25 8.87 1.81
N PRO A 114 -10.55 9.02 2.14
CA PRO A 114 -11.62 9.27 1.16
C PRO A 114 -11.59 10.64 0.47
N ASP A 115 -10.85 11.63 0.98
CA ASP A 115 -10.74 12.96 0.36
C ASP A 115 -9.41 13.17 -0.37
N SER A 116 -8.56 12.15 -0.44
CA SER A 116 -7.37 12.19 -1.30
C SER A 116 -7.75 12.24 -2.79
N GLN A 117 -6.86 12.81 -3.59
CA GLN A 117 -6.91 12.70 -5.04
C GLN A 117 -6.22 11.42 -5.49
N VAL A 118 -6.65 10.84 -6.60
CA VAL A 118 -6.03 9.66 -7.22
C VAL A 118 -5.43 10.01 -8.57
N ILE A 119 -4.27 9.42 -8.86
CA ILE A 119 -3.57 9.52 -10.13
C ILE A 119 -3.30 8.10 -10.63
N PRO A 120 -4.14 7.56 -11.52
CA PRO A 120 -3.88 6.26 -12.13
C PRO A 120 -2.71 6.34 -13.10
N LEU A 121 -1.67 5.57 -12.82
CA LEU A 121 -0.55 5.31 -13.71
C LEU A 121 -0.65 3.86 -14.17
N LYS A 122 -1.19 3.64 -15.37
CA LYS A 122 -1.38 2.30 -15.91
C LYS A 122 -0.02 1.73 -16.33
N VAL A 123 0.47 0.77 -15.56
CA VAL A 123 1.74 0.04 -15.79
C VAL A 123 1.52 -1.45 -16.04
N LEU A 124 0.31 -1.94 -15.75
CA LEU A 124 -0.13 -3.30 -16.06
C LEU A 124 -1.13 -3.27 -17.22
N HIS A 125 -1.00 -4.23 -18.13
CA HIS A 125 -1.91 -4.45 -19.23
C HIS A 125 -3.30 -4.88 -18.75
N ASN A 126 -4.30 -4.85 -19.64
CA ASN A 126 -5.64 -5.36 -19.36
C ASN A 126 -5.65 -6.87 -19.02
N SER A 127 -4.59 -7.60 -19.39
CA SER A 127 -4.35 -8.99 -18.94
C SER A 127 -3.90 -9.11 -17.48
N GLY A 128 -3.47 -8.02 -16.84
CA GLY A 128 -3.00 -7.96 -15.46
C GLY A 128 -1.48 -8.03 -15.28
N GLY A 129 -0.74 -8.40 -16.32
CA GLY A 129 0.74 -8.44 -16.28
C GLY A 129 1.37 -7.14 -16.77
N GLY A 130 2.66 -6.94 -16.54
CA GLY A 130 3.38 -5.73 -16.96
C GLY A 130 4.89 -5.92 -16.97
N SER A 131 5.63 -4.83 -17.11
CA SER A 131 7.09 -4.83 -17.07
C SER A 131 7.63 -3.86 -16.03
N PHE A 132 8.80 -4.18 -15.48
CA PHE A 132 9.48 -3.26 -14.56
C PHE A 132 10.01 -2.01 -15.24
N ASP A 133 10.18 -2.03 -16.57
CA ASP A 133 10.47 -0.82 -17.35
C ASP A 133 9.31 0.18 -17.28
N ALA A 134 8.06 -0.28 -17.43
CA ALA A 134 6.88 0.58 -17.28
C ALA A 134 6.78 1.16 -15.85
N ILE A 135 7.18 0.40 -14.82
CA ILE A 135 7.25 0.90 -13.44
C ILE A 135 8.36 1.95 -13.29
N LYS A 136 9.56 1.70 -13.82
CA LYS A 136 10.67 2.67 -13.79
C LYS A 136 10.24 3.99 -14.43
N ASP A 137 9.56 3.94 -15.57
CA ASP A 137 9.05 5.12 -16.27
C ASP A 137 7.94 5.83 -15.49
N ALA A 138 7.04 5.07 -14.84
CA ALA A 138 6.00 5.64 -14.00
C ALA A 138 6.56 6.31 -12.73
N LEU A 139 7.53 5.69 -12.06
CA LEU A 139 8.21 6.30 -10.92
C LEU A 139 9.00 7.55 -11.33
N GLN A 140 9.60 7.55 -12.52
CA GLN A 140 10.21 8.76 -13.09
C GLN A 140 9.16 9.85 -13.31
N TRP A 141 8.00 9.50 -13.84
CA TRP A 141 6.90 10.46 -14.00
C TRP A 141 6.46 11.06 -12.66
N VAL A 142 6.39 10.26 -11.59
CA VAL A 142 6.10 10.75 -10.23
C VAL A 142 7.20 11.68 -9.73
N LEU A 143 8.48 11.40 -10.00
CA LEU A 143 9.58 12.32 -9.65
C LEU A 143 9.44 13.67 -10.36
N ASP A 144 9.02 13.65 -11.62
CA ASP A 144 8.94 14.85 -12.46
C ASP A 144 7.67 15.68 -12.18
N HIS A 145 6.55 15.04 -11.80
CA HIS A 145 5.24 15.70 -11.68
C HIS A 145 4.66 15.66 -10.26
N GLY A 146 5.33 14.99 -9.32
CA GLY A 146 4.82 14.74 -7.97
C GLY A 146 4.50 16.00 -7.19
N GLU A 147 5.38 17.00 -7.24
CA GLU A 147 5.15 18.31 -6.60
C GLU A 147 3.97 19.05 -7.23
N THR A 148 3.84 19.01 -8.56
CA THR A 148 2.73 19.67 -9.29
C THR A 148 1.38 19.07 -8.92
N HIS A 149 1.33 17.78 -8.65
CA HIS A 149 0.10 17.07 -8.31
C HIS A 149 -0.05 16.74 -6.83
N ASN A 150 0.80 17.27 -5.94
CA ASN A 150 0.80 16.96 -4.50
C ASN A 150 0.85 15.45 -4.20
N ILE A 151 1.61 14.68 -4.98
CA ILE A 151 1.78 13.24 -4.76
C ILE A 151 2.62 13.04 -3.50
N SER A 152 2.04 12.37 -2.49
CA SER A 152 2.72 12.07 -1.23
C SER A 152 2.84 10.57 -0.97
N ALA A 153 2.17 9.74 -1.77
CA ALA A 153 2.31 8.29 -1.71
C ALA A 153 2.20 7.66 -3.10
N VAL A 154 2.86 6.52 -3.26
CA VAL A 154 2.78 5.62 -4.41
C VAL A 154 2.30 4.26 -3.90
N CYS A 155 1.26 3.72 -4.52
CA CYS A 155 0.77 2.36 -4.28
C CYS A 155 1.20 1.47 -5.43
N MET A 156 1.96 0.42 -5.13
CA MET A 156 2.37 -0.64 -6.06
C MET A 156 1.83 -1.98 -5.56
N SER A 157 0.63 -2.35 -6.01
CA SER A 157 -0.03 -3.62 -5.65
C SER A 157 0.38 -4.73 -6.61
N LEU A 158 1.69 -4.86 -6.81
CA LEU A 158 2.36 -5.67 -7.82
C LEU A 158 3.75 -6.07 -7.35
N GLY A 159 4.34 -7.05 -8.01
CA GLY A 159 5.70 -7.53 -7.75
C GLY A 159 6.02 -8.73 -8.62
N ASP A 160 7.26 -9.19 -8.59
CA ASP A 160 7.64 -10.45 -9.24
C ASP A 160 7.18 -11.68 -8.43
N SER A 161 7.46 -12.88 -8.96
CA SER A 161 7.22 -14.15 -8.25
C SER A 161 8.41 -14.58 -7.37
N GLY A 162 9.33 -13.65 -7.06
CA GLY A 162 10.54 -13.94 -6.31
C GLY A 162 10.29 -14.09 -4.80
N ASN A 163 11.27 -14.64 -4.09
CA ASN A 163 11.25 -14.77 -2.63
C ASN A 163 12.61 -14.47 -2.04
N TYR A 164 12.85 -13.20 -1.78
CA TYR A 164 14.14 -12.66 -1.37
C TYR A 164 14.15 -12.41 0.14
N VAL A 165 15.33 -12.58 0.76
CA VAL A 165 15.54 -12.32 2.20
C VAL A 165 16.46 -11.11 2.45
N SER A 166 16.97 -10.48 1.40
CA SER A 166 17.85 -9.30 1.46
C SER A 166 17.76 -8.51 0.17
N ASP A 167 17.90 -7.19 0.26
CA ASP A 167 18.00 -6.27 -0.89
C ASP A 167 19.44 -6.07 -1.41
N THR A 168 20.44 -6.66 -0.75
CA THR A 168 21.85 -6.54 -1.17
C THR A 168 22.15 -7.19 -2.52
N GLY A 169 21.25 -8.05 -3.01
CA GLY A 169 21.35 -8.70 -4.31
C GLY A 169 21.07 -7.78 -5.50
N PHE A 170 20.60 -6.55 -5.28
CA PHE A 170 20.17 -5.63 -6.33
C PHE A 170 21.00 -4.32 -6.37
N PRO A 171 22.34 -4.38 -6.36
CA PRO A 171 23.16 -3.17 -6.37
C PRO A 171 22.94 -2.39 -7.68
N LEU A 172 22.86 -1.06 -7.58
CA LEU A 172 22.68 -0.14 -8.72
C LEU A 172 21.36 -0.31 -9.48
N ASP A 173 20.37 -0.97 -8.87
CA ASP A 173 19.05 -1.12 -9.47
C ASP A 173 18.39 0.25 -9.71
N ALA A 174 18.00 0.48 -10.96
CA ALA A 174 17.47 1.76 -11.41
C ALA A 174 16.06 2.04 -10.87
N LEU A 175 15.30 1.01 -10.49
CA LEU A 175 14.01 1.14 -9.83
C LEU A 175 14.21 1.48 -8.34
N GLN A 176 15.16 0.82 -7.65
CA GLN A 176 15.54 1.17 -6.28
C GLN A 176 16.04 2.62 -6.20
N ALA A 177 16.83 3.08 -7.18
CA ALA A 177 17.31 4.45 -7.24
C ALA A 177 16.15 5.47 -7.31
N ARG A 178 15.09 5.17 -8.08
CA ARG A 178 13.89 6.01 -8.16
C ARG A 178 13.08 5.99 -6.86
N ILE A 179 12.93 4.83 -6.22
CA ILE A 179 12.29 4.71 -4.90
C ILE A 179 13.05 5.53 -3.86
N ARG A 180 14.39 5.46 -3.84
CA ARG A 180 15.24 6.31 -2.97
C ARG A 180 15.03 7.80 -3.22
N ALA A 181 14.95 8.21 -4.49
CA ALA A 181 14.71 9.60 -4.84
C ALA A 181 13.33 10.10 -4.40
N LEU A 182 12.29 9.26 -4.52
CA LEU A 182 10.95 9.54 -4.00
C LEU A 182 10.94 9.63 -2.48
N LYS A 183 11.61 8.68 -1.80
CA LYS A 183 11.80 8.69 -0.35
C LYS A 183 12.44 10.00 0.13
N ALA A 184 13.47 10.49 -0.56
CA ALA A 184 14.14 11.75 -0.23
C ALA A 184 13.23 12.99 -0.41
N LYS A 185 12.18 12.89 -1.22
CA LYS A 185 11.14 13.93 -1.39
C LYS A 185 9.97 13.78 -0.41
N GLY A 186 10.00 12.80 0.49
CA GLY A 186 8.90 12.50 1.42
C GLY A 186 7.75 11.72 0.78
N VAL A 187 7.94 11.16 -0.43
CA VAL A 187 6.93 10.34 -1.10
C VAL A 187 7.12 8.88 -0.69
N VAL A 188 6.11 8.32 -0.01
CA VAL A 188 6.15 6.95 0.51
C VAL A 188 5.74 5.95 -0.58
N CYS A 189 6.56 4.95 -0.85
CA CYS A 189 6.23 3.86 -1.77
C CYS A 189 5.74 2.63 -1.00
N CYS A 190 4.44 2.36 -1.01
CA CYS A 190 3.84 1.16 -0.41
C CYS A 190 3.78 0.04 -1.45
N VAL A 191 4.27 -1.16 -1.11
CA VAL A 191 4.44 -2.27 -2.05
C VAL A 191 3.95 -3.58 -1.45
N ALA A 192 3.22 -4.36 -2.24
CA ALA A 192 2.75 -5.69 -1.85
C ALA A 192 3.91 -6.67 -1.61
N ALA A 193 3.94 -7.37 -0.48
CA ALA A 193 5.01 -8.31 -0.14
C ALA A 193 5.06 -9.56 -1.06
N GLY A 194 3.92 -9.91 -1.69
CA GLY A 194 3.77 -11.05 -2.58
C GLY A 194 2.83 -12.14 -2.03
N ASN A 195 2.34 -13.00 -2.92
CA ASN A 195 1.28 -13.99 -2.62
C ASN A 195 1.75 -15.45 -2.76
N ASP A 196 3.06 -15.67 -2.85
CA ASP A 196 3.65 -16.96 -3.18
C ASP A 196 4.20 -17.72 -1.95
N TYR A 197 3.77 -17.40 -0.73
CA TYR A 197 4.32 -18.06 0.47
C TYR A 197 4.14 -19.58 0.45
N PHE A 198 2.94 -20.05 0.07
CA PHE A 198 2.65 -21.47 -0.11
C PHE A 198 3.49 -22.10 -1.23
N THR A 199 3.59 -21.45 -2.39
CA THR A 199 4.28 -21.98 -3.58
C THR A 199 5.81 -21.99 -3.39
N HIS A 200 6.35 -21.13 -2.54
CA HIS A 200 7.73 -21.15 -2.05
C HIS A 200 7.96 -22.13 -0.88
N GLY A 201 7.01 -23.04 -0.61
CA GLY A 201 7.17 -24.06 0.43
C GLY A 201 7.19 -23.50 1.85
N SER A 202 6.45 -22.42 2.09
CA SER A 202 6.38 -21.72 3.39
C SER A 202 7.71 -21.13 3.86
N VAL A 203 8.61 -20.83 2.91
CA VAL A 203 9.89 -20.17 3.19
C VAL A 203 9.70 -18.66 3.27
N GLN A 204 10.24 -18.04 4.33
CA GLN A 204 10.20 -16.59 4.51
C GLN A 204 10.91 -15.83 3.39
N GLY A 205 10.37 -14.68 3.04
CA GLY A 205 10.90 -13.77 2.03
C GLY A 205 9.81 -12.85 1.48
N MET A 206 10.21 -11.94 0.58
CA MET A 206 9.31 -11.02 -0.13
C MET A 206 9.70 -10.91 -1.61
N GLY A 207 8.75 -10.53 -2.45
CA GLY A 207 8.99 -10.25 -3.87
C GLY A 207 9.74 -8.93 -4.11
N TYR A 208 10.24 -8.77 -5.33
CA TYR A 208 10.75 -7.50 -5.84
C TYR A 208 9.58 -6.66 -6.38
N PRO A 209 9.46 -5.35 -6.06
CA PRO A 209 10.45 -4.52 -5.36
C PRO A 209 10.19 -4.35 -3.86
N ALA A 210 9.24 -5.08 -3.26
CA ALA A 210 8.91 -4.98 -1.84
C ALA A 210 10.09 -5.31 -0.91
N ILE A 211 11.03 -6.13 -1.37
CA ILE A 211 12.26 -6.43 -0.61
C ILE A 211 13.15 -5.21 -0.34
N PHE A 212 12.99 -4.11 -1.10
CA PHE A 212 13.78 -2.91 -0.90
C PHE A 212 13.43 -2.21 0.41
N ARG A 213 14.43 -1.99 1.27
CA ARG A 213 14.30 -1.34 2.59
C ARG A 213 13.77 0.10 2.52
N GLU A 214 13.75 0.71 1.34
CA GLU A 214 13.20 2.04 1.11
C GLU A 214 11.70 2.05 0.83
N THR A 215 11.09 0.89 0.65
CA THR A 215 9.64 0.73 0.51
C THR A 215 8.97 0.56 1.87
N VAL A 216 7.65 0.69 1.89
CA VAL A 216 6.80 0.15 2.95
C VAL A 216 6.20 -1.13 2.44
N SER A 217 6.75 -2.26 2.87
CA SER A 217 6.35 -3.59 2.43
C SER A 217 5.13 -4.09 3.21
N VAL A 218 4.13 -4.64 2.49
CA VAL A 218 2.81 -4.95 3.08
C VAL A 218 2.40 -6.40 2.89
N GLY A 219 2.24 -7.11 4.02
CA GLY A 219 1.63 -8.45 4.09
C GLY A 219 0.11 -8.41 4.31
N ALA A 220 -0.57 -9.55 4.17
CA ALA A 220 -2.03 -9.65 4.26
C ALA A 220 -2.52 -10.52 5.42
N VAL A 221 -3.43 -9.95 6.21
CA VAL A 221 -4.31 -10.67 7.15
C VAL A 221 -5.74 -10.72 6.61
N TYR A 222 -6.56 -11.62 7.15
CA TYR A 222 -7.99 -11.62 6.89
C TYR A 222 -8.69 -10.42 7.55
N ASP A 223 -9.71 -9.87 6.91
CA ASP A 223 -10.50 -8.76 7.44
C ASP A 223 -11.72 -9.23 8.26
N PHE A 224 -12.30 -10.39 7.93
CA PHE A 224 -13.36 -11.07 8.67
C PHE A 224 -13.30 -12.61 8.50
N ASP A 225 -14.22 -13.33 9.13
CA ASP A 225 -14.39 -14.78 8.97
C ASP A 225 -15.27 -15.11 7.74
N GLU A 226 -14.65 -15.57 6.66
CA GLU A 226 -15.30 -16.09 5.45
C GLU A 226 -15.46 -17.64 5.43
N GLY A 227 -15.17 -18.33 6.54
CA GLY A 227 -15.19 -19.78 6.62
C GLY A 227 -13.90 -20.43 6.11
N SER A 228 -14.02 -21.48 5.28
CA SER A 228 -12.85 -22.09 4.61
C SER A 228 -12.70 -21.51 3.21
N PHE A 229 -11.47 -21.18 2.82
CA PHE A 229 -11.17 -20.62 1.51
C PHE A 229 -9.99 -21.34 0.85
N SER A 230 -10.06 -21.52 -0.47
CA SER A 230 -9.00 -22.17 -1.27
C SER A 230 -8.58 -21.25 -2.41
N TYR A 231 -7.28 -21.01 -2.52
CA TYR A 231 -6.68 -20.10 -3.48
C TYR A 231 -6.22 -20.87 -4.74
N GLY A 232 -6.17 -20.18 -5.88
CA GLY A 232 -5.72 -20.76 -7.15
C GLY A 232 -4.29 -21.33 -7.12
N SER A 233 -3.44 -20.82 -6.21
CA SER A 233 -2.07 -21.31 -5.99
C SER A 233 -1.97 -22.66 -5.27
N GLY A 234 -3.09 -23.15 -4.70
CA GLY A 234 -3.11 -24.32 -3.82
C GLY A 234 -2.99 -24.00 -2.34
N ALA A 235 -2.72 -22.74 -1.97
CA ALA A 235 -2.86 -22.29 -0.59
C ALA A 235 -4.32 -22.47 -0.12
N LYS A 236 -4.51 -22.83 1.14
CA LYS A 236 -5.83 -23.10 1.69
C LYS A 236 -5.90 -22.77 3.17
N ALA A 237 -6.88 -21.94 3.54
CA ALA A 237 -7.31 -21.80 4.92
C ALA A 237 -8.48 -22.75 5.20
N PHE A 238 -8.31 -23.61 6.20
CA PHE A 238 -9.39 -24.47 6.70
C PHE A 238 -10.38 -23.69 7.55
N SER A 239 -9.93 -22.60 8.19
CA SER A 239 -10.80 -21.57 8.75
C SER A 239 -10.13 -20.19 8.70
N THR A 240 -10.93 -19.15 8.51
CA THR A 240 -10.50 -17.75 8.51
C THR A 240 -11.04 -17.02 9.74
N ALA A 241 -10.39 -15.93 10.13
CA ALA A 241 -10.95 -14.96 11.07
C ALA A 241 -10.18 -13.65 10.91
N ALA A 242 -10.79 -12.52 11.30
CA ALA A 242 -10.11 -11.24 11.32
C ALA A 242 -8.75 -11.33 12.05
N ASP A 243 -7.75 -10.62 11.53
CA ASP A 243 -6.39 -10.51 12.11
C ASP A 243 -5.47 -11.73 11.89
N ARG A 244 -5.99 -12.85 11.38
CA ARG A 244 -5.17 -14.04 11.02
C ARG A 244 -4.36 -13.80 9.76
N ILE A 245 -3.10 -14.22 9.75
CA ILE A 245 -2.27 -14.08 8.56
C ILE A 245 -2.73 -15.06 7.48
N THR A 246 -2.90 -14.57 6.26
CA THR A 246 -3.37 -15.39 5.13
C THR A 246 -2.29 -16.39 4.68
N PRO A 247 -2.63 -17.62 4.24
CA PRO A 247 -1.63 -18.63 3.88
C PRO A 247 -0.81 -18.28 2.63
N PHE A 248 -1.31 -17.38 1.78
CA PHE A 248 -0.59 -16.93 0.59
C PHE A 248 0.42 -15.82 0.89
N SER A 249 0.23 -15.01 1.94
CA SER A 249 1.02 -13.79 2.15
C SER A 249 2.48 -14.14 2.39
N GLN A 250 3.35 -13.66 1.51
CA GLN A 250 4.79 -13.62 1.78
C GLN A 250 5.04 -12.78 3.04
N ARG A 251 6.05 -13.20 3.82
CA ARG A 251 6.38 -12.66 5.14
C ARG A 251 7.86 -12.87 5.40
N LEU A 252 8.51 -11.85 5.95
CA LEU A 252 9.93 -11.88 6.28
C LEU A 252 10.16 -11.22 7.63
N HIS A 253 10.51 -12.02 8.64
CA HIS A 253 10.74 -11.51 9.99
C HIS A 253 12.11 -10.84 10.12
N GLU A 254 12.24 -9.88 11.05
CA GLU A 254 13.47 -9.12 11.30
C GLU A 254 14.67 -9.99 11.71
N THR A 255 14.44 -11.17 12.29
CA THR A 255 15.50 -12.15 12.60
C THR A 255 16.10 -12.81 11.37
N VAL A 256 15.45 -12.71 10.21
CA VAL A 256 15.91 -13.26 8.93
C VAL A 256 16.29 -12.12 7.97
N GLY A 257 15.38 -11.18 7.74
CA GLY A 257 15.55 -10.10 6.76
C GLY A 257 16.24 -8.84 7.28
N GLY A 258 16.44 -8.71 8.60
CA GLY A 258 17.02 -7.50 9.18
C GLY A 258 16.25 -6.23 8.81
N GLU A 259 16.92 -5.29 8.15
CA GLU A 259 16.32 -4.03 7.68
C GLU A 259 15.36 -4.22 6.50
N ALA A 260 15.44 -5.33 5.78
CA ALA A 260 14.54 -5.66 4.66
C ALA A 260 13.32 -6.47 5.11
N ALA A 261 13.07 -6.61 6.41
CA ALA A 261 11.91 -7.33 6.93
C ALA A 261 10.59 -6.67 6.55
N THR A 262 9.51 -7.46 6.53
CA THR A 262 8.16 -6.96 6.27
C THR A 262 7.78 -5.87 7.28
N ASP A 263 7.40 -4.69 6.80
CA ASP A 263 7.15 -3.54 7.68
C ASP A 263 5.85 -3.72 8.47
N VAL A 264 4.77 -4.00 7.75
CA VAL A 264 3.43 -4.14 8.33
C VAL A 264 2.56 -5.11 7.54
N PHE A 265 1.54 -5.63 8.19
CA PHE A 265 0.43 -6.35 7.61
C PHE A 265 -0.80 -5.45 7.61
N ALA A 266 -1.74 -5.71 6.71
CA ALA A 266 -3.04 -5.06 6.69
C ALA A 266 -4.12 -6.03 6.19
N PRO A 267 -5.41 -5.71 6.40
CA PRO A 267 -6.50 -6.51 5.88
C PRO A 267 -6.43 -6.59 4.36
N GLY A 268 -6.37 -7.81 3.82
CA GLY A 268 -6.21 -8.08 2.39
C GLY A 268 -7.09 -9.22 1.87
N ALA A 269 -7.92 -9.84 2.71
CA ALA A 269 -8.70 -11.03 2.33
C ALA A 269 -9.99 -11.19 3.17
N PRO A 270 -11.18 -11.29 2.56
CA PRO A 270 -11.56 -10.68 1.28
C PRO A 270 -11.81 -9.18 1.41
N ILE A 271 -11.31 -8.37 0.47
CA ILE A 271 -11.59 -6.93 0.45
C ILE A 271 -12.61 -6.56 -0.62
N ARG A 272 -13.69 -5.91 -0.18
CA ARG A 272 -14.72 -5.28 -1.03
C ARG A 272 -14.33 -3.85 -1.38
N SER A 273 -14.38 -3.49 -2.66
CA SER A 273 -14.16 -2.10 -3.10
C SER A 273 -14.75 -1.82 -4.49
N SER A 274 -14.51 -0.61 -5.03
CA SER A 274 -14.99 -0.17 -6.35
C SER A 274 -14.64 -1.17 -7.46
N GLY A 275 -15.59 -1.45 -8.34
CA GLY A 275 -15.46 -2.37 -9.46
C GLY A 275 -15.66 -1.70 -10.83
N ILE A 276 -15.50 -2.47 -11.90
CA ILE A 276 -15.55 -1.99 -13.29
C ILE A 276 -16.74 -2.51 -14.09
N SER A 277 -17.70 -3.20 -13.48
CA SER A 277 -18.93 -3.65 -14.17
C SER A 277 -19.77 -2.47 -14.69
N ASN A 278 -19.91 -1.41 -13.88
CA ASN A 278 -20.55 -0.15 -14.23
C ASN A 278 -20.04 0.98 -13.32
N ASP A 279 -20.61 2.18 -13.39
CA ASP A 279 -20.16 3.36 -12.62
C ASP A 279 -20.48 3.29 -11.11
N ARG A 280 -21.07 2.18 -10.64
CA ARG A 280 -21.36 1.85 -9.24
C ARG A 280 -20.96 0.39 -8.91
N GLY A 281 -20.14 -0.22 -9.76
CA GLY A 281 -19.74 -1.60 -9.61
C GLY A 281 -18.97 -1.87 -8.31
N GLU A 282 -19.00 -3.12 -7.87
CA GLU A 282 -18.20 -3.62 -6.74
C GLU A 282 -17.27 -4.72 -7.23
N SER A 283 -16.12 -4.85 -6.58
CA SER A 283 -15.15 -5.91 -6.78
C SER A 283 -14.78 -6.52 -5.43
N ILE A 284 -14.64 -7.85 -5.39
CA ILE A 284 -14.11 -8.59 -4.22
C ILE A 284 -12.83 -9.29 -4.62
N GLN A 285 -11.78 -9.09 -3.83
CA GLN A 285 -10.45 -9.64 -4.10
C GLN A 285 -9.73 -10.05 -2.83
N HIS A 286 -8.70 -10.89 -2.99
CA HIS A 286 -7.85 -11.37 -1.92
C HIS A 286 -6.39 -11.20 -2.34
N GLY A 287 -5.55 -10.63 -1.48
CA GLY A 287 -4.14 -10.48 -1.79
C GLY A 287 -3.41 -9.49 -0.90
N THR A 288 -2.08 -9.59 -0.89
CA THR A 288 -1.22 -8.49 -0.42
C THR A 288 -1.45 -7.23 -1.25
N SER A 289 -1.86 -7.38 -2.52
CA SER A 289 -2.35 -6.31 -3.38
C SER A 289 -3.53 -5.52 -2.81
N GLN A 290 -4.38 -6.12 -1.98
CA GLN A 290 -5.48 -5.42 -1.30
C GLN A 290 -5.06 -4.85 0.05
N ALA A 291 -4.08 -5.47 0.72
CA ALA A 291 -3.51 -4.95 1.97
C ALA A 291 -2.69 -3.66 1.73
N THR A 292 -1.92 -3.59 0.65
CA THR A 292 -1.09 -2.42 0.28
C THR A 292 -1.87 -1.10 0.20
N PRO A 293 -3.03 -1.01 -0.49
CA PRO A 293 -3.82 0.23 -0.52
C PRO A 293 -4.43 0.59 0.84
N VAL A 294 -4.66 -0.37 1.74
CA VAL A 294 -5.06 -0.06 3.12
C VAL A 294 -3.96 0.73 3.83
N VAL A 295 -2.72 0.23 3.80
CA VAL A 295 -1.55 0.92 4.39
C VAL A 295 -1.30 2.26 3.70
N THR A 296 -1.42 2.31 2.37
CA THR A 296 -1.27 3.56 1.61
C THR A 296 -2.26 4.63 2.07
N GLY A 297 -3.51 4.24 2.34
CA GLY A 297 -4.50 5.14 2.92
C GLY A 297 -4.10 5.64 4.31
N VAL A 298 -3.61 4.77 5.20
CA VAL A 298 -3.11 5.18 6.52
C VAL A 298 -1.94 6.16 6.39
N VAL A 299 -1.01 5.92 5.46
CA VAL A 299 0.08 6.83 5.12
C VAL A 299 -0.44 8.23 4.76
N LEU A 300 -1.47 8.33 3.91
CA LEU A 300 -2.07 9.63 3.56
C LEU A 300 -2.66 10.34 4.79
N LEU A 301 -3.33 9.61 5.69
CA LEU A 301 -3.90 10.20 6.91
C LEU A 301 -2.82 10.75 7.85
N VAL A 302 -1.75 10.00 8.09
CA VAL A 302 -0.66 10.44 8.99
C VAL A 302 0.15 11.59 8.38
N GLN A 303 0.38 11.56 7.06
CA GLN A 303 1.03 12.66 6.35
C GLN A 303 0.19 13.93 6.37
N GLU A 304 -1.14 13.84 6.21
CA GLU A 304 -2.03 14.99 6.33
C GLU A 304 -1.96 15.62 7.73
N LEU A 305 -2.02 14.80 8.79
CA LEU A 305 -1.94 15.29 10.16
C LEU A 305 -0.64 16.04 10.41
N PHE A 306 0.49 15.49 9.96
CA PHE A 306 1.80 16.13 10.09
C PHE A 306 1.88 17.42 9.25
N PHE A 307 1.41 17.37 8.00
CA PHE A 307 1.44 18.49 7.07
C PHE A 307 0.66 19.69 7.60
N ARG A 308 -0.50 19.48 8.23
CA ARG A 308 -1.29 20.57 8.84
C ARG A 308 -0.52 21.31 9.95
N ALA A 309 0.38 20.62 10.65
CA ALA A 309 1.18 21.22 11.73
C ALA A 309 2.47 21.89 11.23
N HIS A 310 3.06 21.41 10.13
CA HIS A 310 4.40 21.81 9.70
C HIS A 310 4.49 22.41 8.29
N ASN A 311 3.41 22.37 7.51
CA ASN A 311 3.34 22.79 6.10
C ASN A 311 4.41 22.13 5.21
N ARG A 312 4.74 20.87 5.49
CA ARG A 312 5.63 20.01 4.71
C ARG A 312 5.31 18.54 4.97
N LEU A 313 5.70 17.64 4.07
CA LEU A 313 5.63 16.20 4.33
C LEU A 313 6.63 15.79 5.44
N PRO A 314 6.31 14.75 6.23
CA PRO A 314 7.26 14.13 7.14
C PRO A 314 8.38 13.41 6.36
N ALA A 315 9.48 13.08 7.04
CA ALA A 315 10.43 12.14 6.43
C ALA A 315 9.78 10.75 6.35
N VAL A 316 10.08 9.98 5.30
CA VAL A 316 9.50 8.63 5.15
C VAL A 316 9.89 7.71 6.31
N ASP A 317 11.10 7.86 6.87
CA ASP A 317 11.53 7.08 8.03
C ASP A 317 10.67 7.37 9.27
N ASP A 318 10.21 8.62 9.46
CA ASP A 318 9.28 8.96 10.53
C ASP A 318 7.93 8.27 10.32
N VAL A 319 7.43 8.26 9.08
CA VAL A 319 6.18 7.55 8.72
C VAL A 319 6.30 6.07 9.02
N VAL A 320 7.36 5.41 8.55
CA VAL A 320 7.64 3.99 8.81
C VAL A 320 7.72 3.71 10.31
N GLN A 321 8.40 4.58 11.05
CA GLN A 321 8.49 4.45 12.50
C GLN A 321 7.12 4.56 13.19
N TRP A 322 6.29 5.52 12.81
CA TRP A 322 4.94 5.66 13.39
C TRP A 322 4.07 4.44 13.08
N LEU A 323 4.10 3.94 11.85
CA LEU A 323 3.37 2.72 11.48
C LEU A 323 3.84 1.53 12.32
N ARG A 324 5.15 1.25 12.36
CA ARG A 324 5.72 0.06 13.03
C ARG A 324 5.58 0.09 14.54
N SER A 325 5.83 1.24 15.18
CA SER A 325 5.84 1.35 16.64
C SER A 325 4.46 1.39 17.29
N SER A 326 3.42 1.68 16.50
CA SER A 326 2.03 1.78 16.97
C SER A 326 1.13 0.65 16.48
N SER A 327 1.69 -0.26 15.66
CA SER A 327 0.98 -1.41 15.10
C SER A 327 0.49 -2.38 16.17
N THR A 328 -0.57 -3.11 15.83
CA THR A 328 -1.04 -4.26 16.61
C THR A 328 -0.14 -5.46 16.35
N ARG A 329 0.14 -6.26 17.38
CA ARG A 329 0.92 -7.48 17.25
C ARG A 329 0.02 -8.62 16.74
N VAL A 330 0.44 -9.27 15.66
CA VAL A 330 -0.15 -10.53 15.13
C VAL A 330 0.92 -11.61 15.17
N VAL A 331 0.57 -12.88 15.40
CA VAL A 331 1.54 -13.97 15.47
C VAL A 331 1.23 -14.97 14.38
N ASP A 332 2.24 -15.35 13.61
CA ASP A 332 2.08 -16.37 12.58
C ASP A 332 2.11 -17.77 13.20
N GLY A 333 0.97 -18.44 13.27
CA GLY A 333 0.80 -19.81 13.77
C GLY A 333 0.20 -19.92 15.16
N ASP A 334 -0.34 -18.84 15.74
CA ASP A 334 -1.02 -18.92 17.05
C ASP A 334 -2.49 -19.32 16.94
N ASP A 335 -3.17 -18.88 15.88
CA ASP A 335 -4.58 -19.20 15.65
C ASP A 335 -4.95 -19.49 14.17
N GLU A 336 -3.98 -19.45 13.26
CA GLU A 336 -4.14 -19.90 11.88
C GLU A 336 -4.42 -21.41 11.81
N ASN A 337 -5.32 -21.77 10.89
CA ASN A 337 -5.63 -23.16 10.56
C ASN A 337 -5.65 -23.28 9.04
N ASP A 338 -4.49 -23.55 8.48
CA ASP A 338 -4.26 -23.57 7.03
C ASP A 338 -3.23 -24.65 6.64
N ASN A 339 -2.81 -24.66 5.39
CA ASN A 339 -1.89 -25.66 4.83
C ASN A 339 -0.45 -25.17 4.63
N VAL A 340 -0.03 -24.10 5.31
CA VAL A 340 1.37 -23.64 5.30
C VAL A 340 2.10 -23.97 6.60
N THR A 341 3.43 -23.98 6.55
CA THR A 341 4.24 -24.02 7.77
C THR A 341 4.40 -22.61 8.32
N HIS A 342 3.98 -22.38 9.56
CA HIS A 342 4.07 -21.08 10.20
C HIS A 342 5.47 -20.78 10.75
N THR A 343 5.84 -19.50 10.79
CA THR A 343 7.10 -19.05 11.37
C THR A 343 7.11 -19.08 12.90
N ASN A 344 5.94 -19.07 13.57
CA ASN A 344 5.78 -18.92 15.02
C ASN A 344 6.38 -17.60 15.56
N LEU A 345 6.41 -16.57 14.71
CA LEU A 345 7.00 -15.26 15.02
C LEU A 345 5.93 -14.17 15.05
N ALA A 346 6.26 -13.06 15.72
CA ALA A 346 5.38 -11.91 15.84
C ALA A 346 5.62 -10.93 14.70
N PHE A 347 4.55 -10.55 14.02
CA PHE A 347 4.51 -9.48 13.03
C PHE A 347 3.65 -8.31 13.54
N ARG A 348 3.58 -7.28 12.71
CA ARG A 348 2.93 -6.01 13.00
C ARG A 348 1.80 -5.83 12.02
N ARG A 349 0.57 -5.64 12.47
CA ARG A 349 -0.52 -5.17 11.62
C ARG A 349 -0.77 -3.69 11.87
N VAL A 350 -0.86 -2.92 10.79
CA VAL A 350 -1.10 -1.47 10.82
C VAL A 350 -2.33 -1.13 11.65
N ASP A 351 -2.22 -0.04 12.42
CA ASP A 351 -3.34 0.52 13.16
C ASP A 351 -3.42 2.02 12.93
N ALA A 352 -4.47 2.46 12.24
CA ALA A 352 -4.60 3.82 11.77
C ALA A 352 -4.77 4.82 12.91
N LEU A 353 -5.58 4.49 13.93
CA LEU A 353 -5.78 5.36 15.09
C LEU A 353 -4.47 5.51 15.87
N ALA A 354 -3.81 4.39 16.20
CA ALA A 354 -2.57 4.42 16.96
C ALA A 354 -1.42 5.11 16.20
N SER A 355 -1.39 4.98 14.87
CA SER A 355 -0.42 5.69 14.01
C SER A 355 -0.64 7.21 14.05
N LEU A 356 -1.88 7.66 13.98
CA LEU A 356 -2.22 9.09 14.10
C LEU A 356 -1.90 9.64 15.50
N GLU A 357 -2.15 8.86 16.56
CA GLU A 357 -1.73 9.22 17.91
C GLU A 357 -0.20 9.32 18.04
N ALA A 358 0.56 8.44 17.39
CA ALA A 358 2.02 8.50 17.36
C ALA A 358 2.53 9.79 16.68
N VAL A 359 1.92 10.18 15.55
CA VAL A 359 2.21 11.45 14.88
C VAL A 359 1.89 12.63 15.81
N SER A 360 0.72 12.63 16.44
CA SER A 360 0.31 13.69 17.36
C SER A 360 1.30 13.86 18.53
N ARG A 361 1.78 12.76 19.11
CA ARG A 361 2.82 12.78 20.15
C ARG A 361 4.16 13.31 19.62
N SER A 362 4.55 12.96 18.39
CA SER A 362 5.76 13.47 17.76
C SER A 362 5.70 14.99 17.56
N ILE A 363 4.57 15.51 17.05
CA ILE A 363 4.31 16.95 16.89
C ILE A 363 4.41 17.67 18.25
N ALA A 364 3.76 17.15 19.29
CA ALA A 364 3.77 17.75 20.63
C ALA A 364 5.18 17.79 21.25
N THR A 365 5.95 16.70 21.09
CA THR A 365 7.34 16.64 21.57
C THR A 365 8.23 17.68 20.88
N ALA A 366 8.11 17.82 19.55
CA ALA A 366 8.87 18.81 18.80
C ALA A 366 8.56 20.24 19.24
N ALA A 367 7.28 20.56 19.47
CA ALA A 367 6.85 21.87 19.95
C ALA A 367 7.41 22.19 21.36
N PHE A 368 7.41 21.22 22.27
CA PHE A 368 7.99 21.37 23.61
C PHE A 368 9.49 21.65 23.55
N MET A 369 10.23 20.90 22.72
CA MET A 369 11.68 21.09 22.54
C MET A 369 12.03 22.46 21.93
N ALA A 370 11.18 22.98 21.03
CA ALA A 370 11.34 24.31 20.47
C ALA A 370 11.04 25.44 21.48
N GLY A 371 10.13 25.21 22.43
CA GLY A 371 9.75 26.18 23.48
C GLY A 371 10.62 26.17 24.74
N GLY A 372 11.43 25.13 24.94
CA GLY A 372 12.31 24.96 26.11
C GLY A 372 13.60 25.80 26.11
N SER A 373 13.90 26.52 25.03
CA SER A 373 15.06 27.42 24.92
C SER A 373 14.72 28.84 25.41
N SER A 374 14.50 29.00 26.72
CA SER A 374 14.49 30.35 27.30
C SER A 374 15.92 30.93 27.33
N PRO A 375 16.11 32.23 27.03
CA PRO A 375 17.44 32.85 27.10
C PRO A 375 17.92 32.85 28.55
N THR A 376 19.15 32.38 28.77
CA THR A 376 19.88 32.65 30.01
C THR A 376 19.84 34.15 30.29
N PRO A 377 19.37 34.62 31.46
CA PRO A 377 19.40 36.04 31.76
C PRO A 377 20.87 36.46 31.82
N HIS A 378 21.29 37.34 30.92
CA HIS A 378 22.53 38.08 31.08
C HIS A 378 22.37 38.98 32.32
N ILE A 379 22.89 38.52 33.45
CA ILE A 379 23.10 39.35 34.63
C ILE A 379 24.35 40.18 34.34
N ASN A 380 24.16 41.41 33.88
CA ASN A 380 25.23 42.40 33.85
C ASN A 380 25.58 42.78 35.31
N LYS A 381 26.83 42.58 35.69
CA LYS A 381 27.45 43.19 36.87
C LYS A 381 28.19 44.45 36.48
#